data_AF-A0A317L3T6-F1
#
_entry.id   AF-A0A317L3T6-F1
#
_cell.length_a   1.000
_cell.length_b   1.000
_cell.length_c   1.000
_cell.angle_alpha   90.00
_cell.angle_beta   90.00
_cell.angle_gamma   90.00
#
_symmetry.space_group_name_H-M   'P 1'
#
loop_
_entity.id
_entity.type
_entity.pdbx_description
1 polymer ?
#
loop_
_entity_poly.entity_id
_entity_poly.type
_entity_poly.pdbx_seq_one_letter_code
_entity_poly.pdbx_strand_id
1 'polypeptide(L)'
;MNSDRNITFSSVLFVVGYCLGILVFLYQVFISSDIPISFTTTEALQVQILHFISTFFIFVAYFSSNNKILHYIMLGFITIALVIQIIINRNMMLHEQTAVVILSLAPLLHLSLLLLTLIYKFCLRSFSQKRD
;
A
#
# COMPACT_ATOMS: atom_id res chain seq x y z
N MET A 1 -18.15 19.40 17.10
CA MET A 1 -17.62 18.27 17.91
C MET A 1 -17.58 16.90 17.21
N ASN A 2 -18.21 16.69 16.04
CA ASN A 2 -18.07 15.42 15.27
C ASN A 2 -16.93 15.44 14.23
N SER A 3 -16.45 16.62 13.82
CA SER A 3 -15.35 16.75 12.85
C SER A 3 -14.01 16.25 13.41
N ASP A 4 -13.69 16.60 14.66
CA ASP A 4 -12.37 16.32 15.24
C ASP A 4 -12.16 14.82 15.48
N ARG A 5 -13.20 14.08 15.90
CA ARG A 5 -13.15 12.62 16.08
C ARG A 5 -12.87 11.88 14.77
N ASN A 6 -13.45 12.33 13.66
CA ASN A 6 -13.17 11.75 12.35
C ASN A 6 -11.74 12.04 11.87
N ILE A 7 -11.20 13.22 12.17
CA ILE A 7 -9.82 13.58 11.83
C ILE A 7 -8.83 12.73 12.64
N THR A 8 -9.04 12.58 13.96
CA THR A 8 -8.18 11.76 14.81
C THR A 8 -8.24 10.29 14.41
N PHE A 9 -9.43 9.74 14.17
CA PHE A 9 -9.60 8.35 13.74
C PHE A 9 -8.92 8.07 12.40
N SER A 10 -9.12 8.94 11.41
CA SER A 10 -8.49 8.82 10.09
C SER A 10 -6.96 8.90 10.15
N SER A 11 -6.43 9.74 11.04
CA SER A 11 -4.99 9.90 11.24
C SER A 11 -4.38 8.66 11.91
N VAL A 12 -5.08 8.10 12.91
CA VAL A 12 -4.65 6.85 13.57
C VAL A 12 -4.66 5.69 12.59
N LEU A 13 -5.73 5.52 11.80
CA LEU A 13 -5.79 4.48 10.77
C LEU A 13 -4.69 4.64 9.72
N PHE A 14 -4.37 5.88 9.34
CA PHE A 14 -3.26 6.14 8.44
C PHE A 14 -1.93 5.70 9.04
N VAL A 15 -1.63 6.11 10.28
CA VAL A 15 -0.38 5.74 10.97
C VAL A 15 -0.28 4.22 11.12
N VAL A 16 -1.35 3.55 11.53
CA VAL A 16 -1.38 2.08 11.65
C VAL A 16 -1.15 1.41 10.30
N GLY A 17 -1.87 1.84 9.26
CA GLY A 17 -1.70 1.31 7.90
C GLY A 17 -0.29 1.54 7.35
N TYR A 18 0.29 2.70 7.64
CA TYR A 18 1.65 3.09 7.24
C TYR A 18 2.71 2.27 7.96
N CYS A 19 2.63 2.14 9.29
CA CYS A 19 3.55 1.32 10.07
C CYS A 19 3.50 -0.15 9.65
N LEU A 20 2.29 -0.69 9.43
CA LEU A 20 2.12 -2.06 8.90
C LEU A 20 2.71 -2.19 7.49
N GLY A 21 2.48 -1.20 6.62
CA GLY A 21 3.02 -1.20 5.26
C GLY A 21 4.55 -1.20 5.24
N ILE A 22 5.18 -0.37 6.08
CA ILE A 22 6.64 -0.37 6.24
C ILE A 22 7.14 -1.70 6.78
N LEU A 23 6.48 -2.26 7.80
CA LEU A 23 6.91 -3.51 8.41
C LEU A 23 6.86 -4.67 7.40
N VAL A 24 5.78 -4.76 6.62
CA VAL A 24 5.63 -5.74 5.53
C VAL A 24 6.68 -5.55 4.45
N PHE A 25 6.93 -4.29 4.09
CA PHE A 25 7.92 -3.95 3.07
C PHE A 25 9.35 -4.32 3.53
N LEU A 26 9.73 -3.96 4.75
CA LEU A 26 11.01 -4.35 5.34
C LEU A 26 11.16 -5.86 5.44
N TYR A 27 10.10 -6.57 5.84
CA TYR A 27 10.09 -8.03 5.90
C TYR A 27 10.36 -8.63 4.52
N GLN A 28 9.70 -8.13 3.47
CA GLN A 28 9.93 -8.59 2.10
C GLN A 28 11.35 -8.29 1.60
N VAL A 29 11.92 -7.12 1.95
CA VAL A 29 13.31 -6.76 1.60
C VAL A 29 14.33 -7.63 2.33
N PHE A 30 14.17 -7.86 3.64
CA PHE A 30 15.07 -8.71 4.42
C PHE A 30 15.11 -10.15 3.92
N ILE A 31 13.97 -10.67 3.46
CA ILE A 31 13.91 -12.00 2.84
C ILE A 31 14.60 -12.00 1.48
N SER A 32 14.51 -10.91 0.71
CA SER A 32 15.12 -10.82 -0.62
C SER A 32 16.64 -10.61 -0.59
N SER A 33 17.24 -10.30 0.57
CA SER A 33 18.65 -9.87 0.69
C SER A 33 19.59 -10.96 1.23
N ASP A 34 19.60 -12.17 0.64
CA ASP A 34 20.60 -13.23 0.89
C ASP A 34 20.57 -13.97 2.25
N ILE A 35 19.48 -13.92 3.01
CA ILE A 35 19.27 -14.89 4.11
C ILE A 35 18.47 -16.07 3.53
N PRO A 36 18.99 -17.32 3.54
CA PRO A 36 18.35 -18.46 2.90
C PRO A 36 17.16 -18.93 3.74
N ILE A 37 16.09 -18.15 3.75
CA ILE A 37 14.79 -18.56 4.25
C ILE A 37 14.05 -18.99 2.99
N SER A 38 14.06 -20.29 2.70
CA SER A 38 13.26 -20.85 1.62
C SER A 38 11.82 -20.42 1.84
N PHE A 39 11.28 -19.59 0.93
CA PHE A 39 9.87 -19.17 1.00
C PHE A 39 9.01 -20.42 1.08
N THR A 40 8.46 -20.70 2.26
CA THR A 40 7.33 -21.62 2.32
C THR A 40 6.13 -20.85 1.75
N THR A 41 5.27 -21.53 1.01
CA THR A 41 4.02 -20.96 0.49
C THR A 41 3.18 -20.29 1.58
N THR A 42 3.36 -20.71 2.84
CA THR A 42 2.71 -20.16 4.02
C THR A 42 3.22 -18.75 4.38
N GLU A 43 4.52 -18.50 4.34
CA GLU A 43 5.11 -17.18 4.65
C GLU A 43 4.72 -16.15 3.58
N ALA A 44 4.76 -16.53 2.30
CA ALA A 44 4.33 -15.66 1.21
C ALA A 44 2.84 -15.28 1.35
N LEU A 45 1.99 -16.22 1.76
CA LEU A 45 0.57 -15.99 2.02
C LEU A 45 0.34 -15.06 3.23
N GLN A 46 1.12 -15.21 4.30
CA GLN A 46 1.06 -14.29 5.45
C GLN A 46 1.42 -12.85 5.06
N VAL A 47 2.52 -12.67 4.31
CA VAL A 47 2.93 -11.36 3.79
C VAL A 47 1.84 -10.73 2.93
N GLN A 48 1.19 -11.53 2.08
CA GLN A 48 0.07 -11.08 1.25
C GLN A 48 -1.14 -10.62 2.07
N ILE A 49 -1.50 -11.35 3.14
CA ILE A 49 -2.59 -10.96 4.05
C ILE A 49 -2.24 -9.66 4.79
N LEU A 50 -1.02 -9.54 5.31
CA LEU A 50 -0.57 -8.33 5.98
C LEU A 50 -0.57 -7.12 5.03
N HIS A 51 -0.15 -7.31 3.78
CA HIS A 51 -0.22 -6.29 2.74
C HIS A 51 -1.66 -5.87 2.43
N PHE A 52 -2.58 -6.85 2.35
CA PHE A 52 -4.00 -6.58 2.18
C PHE A 52 -4.57 -5.75 3.34
N ILE A 53 -4.26 -6.11 4.59
CA ILE A 53 -4.70 -5.37 5.77
C ILE A 53 -4.16 -3.93 5.78
N SER A 54 -2.87 -3.75 5.47
CA SER A 54 -2.26 -2.42 5.38
C SER A 54 -2.93 -1.56 4.31
N THR A 55 -3.09 -2.08 3.09
CA THR A 55 -3.74 -1.35 1.99
C THR A 55 -5.21 -1.03 2.29
N PHE A 56 -5.93 -1.92 2.98
CA PHE A 56 -7.30 -1.67 3.44
C PHE A 56 -7.35 -0.51 4.45
N PHE A 57 -6.46 -0.47 5.44
CA PHE A 57 -6.41 0.64 6.39
C PHE A 57 -6.08 1.98 5.71
N ILE A 58 -5.12 1.97 4.79
CA ILE A 58 -4.77 3.17 4.01
C ILE A 58 -5.96 3.62 3.15
N PHE A 59 -6.68 2.69 2.54
CA PHE A 59 -7.91 2.96 1.78
C PHE A 59 -8.98 3.63 2.66
N VAL A 60 -9.30 3.03 3.81
CA VAL A 60 -10.30 3.56 4.74
C VAL A 60 -9.88 4.95 5.23
N ALA A 61 -8.62 5.13 5.63
CA ALA A 61 -8.08 6.41 6.07
C ALA A 61 -8.14 7.48 4.97
N TYR A 62 -7.89 7.13 3.71
CA TYR A 62 -8.01 8.07 2.61
C TYR A 62 -9.47 8.48 2.38
N PHE A 63 -10.39 7.52 2.55
CA PHE A 63 -11.81 7.79 2.36
C PHE A 63 -12.43 8.62 3.47
N SER A 64 -12.03 8.38 4.72
CA SER A 64 -12.48 9.13 5.89
C SER A 64 -11.84 10.52 6.01
N SER A 65 -10.67 10.74 5.41
CA SER A 65 -9.99 12.03 5.48
C SER A 65 -10.56 13.05 4.48
N ASN A 66 -10.77 14.27 4.99
CA ASN A 66 -11.02 15.47 4.18
C ASN A 66 -9.78 16.37 4.07
N ASN A 67 -8.64 15.97 4.65
CA ASN A 67 -7.42 16.76 4.63
C ASN A 67 -6.64 16.53 3.32
N LYS A 68 -6.55 17.58 2.50
CA LYS A 68 -5.82 17.57 1.21
C LYS A 68 -4.36 17.20 1.36
N ILE A 69 -3.68 17.69 2.40
CA ILE A 69 -2.26 17.40 2.67
C ILE A 69 -2.08 15.90 2.91
N LEU A 70 -2.96 15.29 3.69
CA LEU A 70 -2.92 13.85 3.97
C LEU A 70 -3.14 13.03 2.69
N HIS A 71 -4.00 13.47 1.78
CA HIS A 71 -4.18 12.83 0.47
C HIS A 71 -2.91 12.89 -0.39
N TYR A 72 -2.22 14.04 -0.43
CA TYR A 72 -0.96 14.17 -1.17
C TYR A 72 0.14 13.26 -0.59
N ILE A 73 0.28 13.23 0.74
CA ILE A 73 1.24 12.35 1.42
C ILE A 73 0.94 10.89 1.11
N MET A 74 -0.33 10.47 1.18
CA MET A 74 -0.75 9.11 0.86
C MET A 74 -0.46 8.73 -0.60
N LEU A 75 -0.76 9.63 -1.55
CA LEU A 75 -0.46 9.42 -2.97
C LEU A 75 1.05 9.27 -3.20
N GLY A 76 1.86 10.15 -2.60
CA GLY A 76 3.32 10.06 -2.69
C GLY A 76 3.85 8.74 -2.13
N PHE A 77 3.38 8.35 -0.93
CA PHE A 77 3.78 7.10 -0.30
C PHE A 77 3.44 5.87 -1.14
N ILE A 78 2.20 5.75 -1.62
CA ILE A 78 1.79 4.59 -2.44
C ILE A 78 2.54 4.56 -3.77
N THR A 79 2.81 5.72 -4.37
CA THR A 79 3.61 5.79 -5.61
C THR A 79 5.02 5.27 -5.38
N ILE A 80 5.68 5.69 -4.30
CA ILE A 80 7.01 5.19 -3.92
C ILE A 80 6.95 3.68 -3.65
N ALA A 81 5.99 3.22 -2.86
CA ALA A 81 5.82 1.80 -2.55
C ALA A 81 5.63 0.96 -3.83
N LEU A 82 4.83 1.46 -4.79
CA LEU A 82 4.61 0.79 -6.08
C LEU A 82 5.90 0.69 -6.89
N VAL A 83 6.67 1.79 -7.00
CA VAL A 83 7.96 1.80 -7.72
C VAL A 83 8.90 0.77 -7.11
N ILE A 84 9.02 0.72 -5.79
CA ILE A 84 9.91 -0.25 -5.16
C ILE A 84 9.41 -1.68 -5.36
N GLN A 85 8.09 -1.92 -5.27
CA GLN A 85 7.51 -3.25 -5.53
C GLN A 85 7.77 -3.72 -6.96
N ILE A 86 7.75 -2.82 -7.95
CA ILE A 86 8.11 -3.12 -9.34
C ILE A 86 9.58 -3.57 -9.44
N ILE A 87 10.49 -2.87 -8.75
CA ILE A 87 11.92 -3.22 -8.75
C ILE A 87 12.14 -4.60 -8.11
N ILE A 88 11.51 -4.88 -6.97
CA ILE A 88 11.60 -6.17 -6.28
C ILE A 88 11.07 -7.28 -7.17
N ASN A 89 9.86 -7.11 -7.73
CA ASN A 89 9.26 -8.11 -8.61
C ASN A 89 10.09 -8.38 -9.86
N ARG A 90 10.69 -7.35 -10.46
CA ARG A 90 11.59 -7.52 -11.61
C ARG A 90 12.80 -8.40 -11.25
N ASN A 91 13.39 -8.19 -10.08
CA ASN A 91 14.53 -8.99 -9.64
C ASN A 91 14.13 -10.45 -9.35
N MET A 92 12.97 -10.68 -8.72
CA MET A 92 12.46 -12.04 -8.47
C MET A 92 12.12 -12.79 -9.77
N MET A 93 11.51 -12.11 -10.76
CA MET A 93 11.20 -12.71 -12.07
C MET A 93 12.44 -13.18 -12.84
N LEU A 94 13.60 -12.57 -12.59
CA LEU A 94 14.85 -12.94 -13.26
C LEU A 94 15.54 -14.13 -12.60
N HIS A 95 15.22 -14.46 -11.34
CA HIS A 95 16.03 -15.38 -10.51
C HIS A 95 15.24 -16.54 -9.86
N GLU A 96 13.90 -16.55 -9.84
CA GLU A 96 13.10 -17.55 -9.08
C GLU A 96 12.02 -18.33 -9.87
N GLN A 97 11.55 -19.42 -9.23
CA GLN A 97 10.47 -20.31 -9.70
C GLN A 97 9.10 -19.61 -9.82
N THR A 98 8.28 -20.08 -10.76
CA THR A 98 7.02 -19.47 -11.22
C THR A 98 5.95 -19.23 -10.15
N ALA A 99 5.90 -20.02 -9.08
CA ALA A 99 4.85 -19.91 -8.04
C ALA A 99 5.04 -18.70 -7.11
N VAL A 100 6.29 -18.39 -6.72
CA VAL A 100 6.60 -17.26 -5.82
C VAL A 100 6.38 -15.93 -6.55
N VAL A 101 6.72 -15.90 -7.84
CA VAL A 101 6.49 -14.77 -8.74
C VAL A 101 4.99 -14.42 -8.87
N ILE A 102 4.11 -15.43 -8.93
CA ILE A 102 2.65 -15.21 -8.99
C ILE A 102 2.13 -14.64 -7.67
N LEU A 103 2.65 -15.08 -6.52
CA LEU A 103 2.26 -14.50 -5.23
C LEU A 103 2.78 -13.06 -5.06
N SER A 104 3.96 -12.75 -5.58
CA SER A 104 4.56 -11.42 -5.47
C SER A 104 3.91 -10.37 -6.40
N LEU A 105 3.14 -10.81 -7.40
CA LEU A 105 2.28 -9.96 -8.24
C LEU A 105 1.08 -9.38 -7.48
N ALA A 106 0.57 -10.07 -6.45
CA ALA A 106 -0.62 -9.62 -5.74
C ALA A 106 -0.43 -8.27 -5.03
N PRO A 107 0.65 -8.03 -4.23
CA PRO A 107 0.93 -6.70 -3.67
C PRO A 107 0.98 -5.58 -4.71
N LEU A 108 1.58 -5.85 -5.87
CA LEU A 108 1.68 -4.89 -6.97
C LEU A 108 0.31 -4.52 -7.53
N LEU A 109 -0.57 -5.51 -7.69
CA LEU A 109 -1.94 -5.28 -8.14
C LEU A 109 -2.74 -4.46 -7.10
N HIS A 110 -2.58 -4.76 -5.81
CA HIS A 110 -3.25 -4.03 -4.72
C HIS A 110 -2.80 -2.56 -4.66
N LEU A 111 -1.49 -2.31 -4.72
CA LEU A 111 -0.95 -0.94 -4.74
C LEU A 111 -1.40 -0.18 -5.99
N SER A 112 -1.41 -0.83 -7.16
CA SER A 112 -1.86 -0.23 -8.42
C SER A 112 -3.33 0.16 -8.38
N LEU A 113 -4.19 -0.75 -7.91
CA LEU A 113 -5.62 -0.51 -7.78
C LEU A 113 -5.92 0.57 -6.74
N LEU A 114 -5.21 0.54 -5.62
CA LEU A 114 -5.31 1.57 -4.59
C LEU A 114 -4.95 2.93 -5.18
N LEU A 115 -3.78 3.05 -5.80
CA LEU A 115 -3.30 4.28 -6.44
C LEU A 115 -4.32 4.83 -7.46
N LEU A 116 -4.84 3.97 -8.34
CA LEU A 116 -5.86 4.33 -9.31
C LEU A 116 -7.12 4.90 -8.63
N THR A 117 -7.57 4.26 -7.55
CA THR A 117 -8.75 4.70 -6.80
C THR A 117 -8.51 6.04 -6.09
N LEU A 118 -7.29 6.24 -5.56
CA LEU A 118 -6.90 7.50 -4.95
C LEU A 118 -6.90 8.64 -5.96
N ILE A 119 -6.27 8.43 -7.12
CA ILE A 119 -6.21 9.39 -8.22
C ILE A 119 -7.62 9.72 -8.71
N TYR A 120 -8.47 8.71 -8.92
CA TYR A 120 -9.86 8.89 -9.35
C TYR A 120 -10.64 9.82 -8.41
N LYS A 121 -10.61 9.54 -7.10
CA LYS A 121 -11.28 10.38 -6.10
C LYS A 121 -10.66 11.78 -6.02
N PHE A 122 -9.34 11.89 -6.15
CA PHE A 122 -8.64 13.18 -6.16
C PHE A 122 -9.10 14.05 -7.35
N CYS A 123 -9.16 13.47 -8.55
CA CYS A 123 -9.67 14.13 -9.75
C CYS A 123 -11.13 14.58 -9.56
N LEU A 124 -12.02 13.70 -9.07
CA LEU A 124 -13.42 14.05 -8.81
C LEU A 124 -13.56 15.26 -7.87
N ARG A 125 -12.78 15.29 -6.78
CA ARG A 125 -12.78 16.43 -5.84
C ARG A 125 -12.28 17.72 -6.51
N SER A 126 -11.21 17.64 -7.30
CA SER A 126 -10.69 18.80 -8.03
C SER A 126 -11.69 19.35 -9.07
N PHE A 127 -12.49 18.49 -9.69
CA PHE A 127 -13.54 18.91 -10.64
C PHE A 127 -14.75 19.52 -9.94
N SER A 128 -15.14 19.01 -8.76
CA SER A 128 -16.22 19.59 -7.96
C SER A 128 -15.87 21.01 -7.52
N GLN A 129 -14.64 21.23 -7.06
CA GLN A 129 -14.21 22.52 -6.51
C GLN A 129 -14.02 23.63 -7.56
N LYS A 130 -14.06 23.31 -8.86
CA LYS A 130 -14.04 24.29 -9.96
C LYS A 130 -15.42 24.77 -10.38
N ARG A 131 -16.50 24.17 -9.85
CA ARG A 131 -17.89 24.56 -10.15
C ARG A 131 -18.48 25.54 -9.14
N ASP A 132 -17.78 25.76 -8.03
CA ASP A 132 -18.08 26.76 -7.00
C ASP A 132 -17.14 27.96 -7.18
#